data_AF-A0A800D8C4-F1
#
_entry.id   AF-A0A800D8C4-F1
#
_cell.length_a   1.000
_cell.length_b   1.000
_cell.length_c   1.000
_cell.angle_alpha   90.00
_cell.angle_beta   90.00
_cell.angle_gamma   90.00
#
_symmetry.space_group_name_H-M   'P 1'
#
loop_
_entity.id
_entity.type
_entity.pdbx_description
1 polymer ?
#
loop_
_entity_poly.entity_id
_entity_poly.type
_entity_poly.pdbx_seq_one_letter_code
_entity_poly.pdbx_strand_id
1 'polypeptide(L)'
;MTVVMDIEVLREVIEALTRALEERGVEILTSGLSADGDVYLECRLPQAGTMGADRFMLNLSNTIRDVVLVDRDQPWLGIDERILSTDGRARKIQQVVAHRMAVVEAMMQTDEREFRRRLKAVGQNSGRLRVWKMEKGKEPKLAFWYENGEPVQ
;
A
#
# COMPACT_ATOMS: atom_id res chain seq x y z
N MET A 1 19.37 2.83 19.34
CA MET A 1 19.59 3.54 18.07
C MET A 1 18.69 2.89 17.00
N THR A 2 17.38 2.91 17.24
CA THR A 2 16.39 2.14 16.45
C THR A 2 15.24 3.08 16.10
N VAL A 3 14.72 3.79 17.11
CA VAL A 3 13.68 4.83 16.97
C VAL A 3 14.04 5.96 15.98
N VAL A 4 15.31 6.36 15.90
CA VAL A 4 15.74 7.42 14.97
C VAL A 4 15.74 6.93 13.51
N MET A 5 16.13 5.68 13.25
CA MET A 5 16.05 5.10 11.90
C MET A 5 14.60 4.96 11.45
N ASP A 6 13.68 4.59 12.35
CA ASP A 6 12.27 4.42 12.01
C ASP A 6 11.61 5.73 11.56
N ILE A 7 11.95 6.86 12.18
CA ILE A 7 11.41 8.18 11.81
C ILE A 7 11.98 8.67 10.48
N GLU A 8 13.26 8.44 10.20
CA GLU A 8 13.87 8.83 8.92
C GLU A 8 13.32 8.00 7.76
N VAL A 9 13.25 6.67 7.93
CA VAL A 9 12.64 5.76 6.95
C VAL A 9 11.17 6.13 6.72
N LEU A 10 10.43 6.42 7.80
CA LEU A 10 9.05 6.88 7.72
C LEU A 10 8.92 8.13 6.84
N ARG A 11 9.74 9.14 7.10
CA ARG A 11 9.73 10.38 6.32
C ARG A 11 10.06 10.11 4.85
N GLU A 12 11.11 9.35 4.57
CA GLU A 12 11.51 9.01 3.19
C GLU A 12 10.39 8.26 2.44
N VAL A 13 9.69 7.34 3.10
CA VAL A 13 8.54 6.63 2.52
C VAL A 13 7.38 7.57 2.24
N ILE A 14 7.02 8.44 3.19
CA ILE A 14 5.93 9.40 3.02
C ILE A 14 6.23 10.37 1.88
N GLU A 15 7.45 10.91 1.82
CA GLU A 15 7.88 11.83 0.77
C GLU A 15 7.83 11.15 -0.61
N ALA A 16 8.40 9.94 -0.72
CA ALA A 16 8.40 9.19 -1.97
C ALA A 16 6.98 8.81 -2.42
N LEU A 17 6.12 8.39 -1.50
CA LEU A 17 4.74 8.03 -1.80
C LEU A 17 3.89 9.26 -2.17
N THR A 18 4.00 10.35 -1.42
CA THR A 18 3.31 11.62 -1.71
C THR A 18 3.65 12.11 -3.10
N ARG A 19 4.94 12.16 -3.43
CA ARG A 19 5.40 12.56 -4.75
C ARG A 19 4.84 11.66 -5.85
N ALA A 20 4.87 10.34 -5.65
CA ALA A 20 4.36 9.40 -6.65
C ALA A 20 2.83 9.53 -6.86
N LEU A 21 2.08 9.84 -5.80
CA LEU A 21 0.64 10.12 -5.86
C LEU A 21 0.36 11.41 -6.64
N GLU A 22 1.07 12.50 -6.31
CA GLU A 22 0.97 13.79 -6.99
C GLU A 22 1.31 13.69 -8.48
N GLU A 23 2.36 12.95 -8.83
CA GLU A 23 2.76 12.67 -10.22
C GLU A 23 1.68 11.88 -11.01
N ARG A 24 0.73 11.24 -10.32
CA ARG A 24 -0.44 10.58 -10.92
C ARG A 24 -1.71 11.43 -10.83
N GLY A 25 -1.62 12.65 -10.32
CA GLY A 25 -2.76 13.54 -10.12
C GLY A 25 -3.68 13.12 -8.98
N VAL A 26 -3.22 12.25 -8.08
CA VAL A 26 -3.98 11.88 -6.88
C VAL A 26 -3.83 13.00 -5.85
N GLU A 27 -4.97 13.48 -5.34
CA GLU A 27 -4.99 14.54 -4.33
C GLU A 27 -5.01 13.93 -2.93
N ILE A 28 -4.12 14.39 -2.06
CA ILE A 28 -4.14 14.03 -0.64
C ILE A 28 -5.09 14.99 0.08
N LEU A 29 -6.19 14.48 0.59
CA LEU A 29 -7.23 15.27 1.27
C LEU A 29 -6.87 15.55 2.72
N THR A 30 -6.42 14.52 3.43
CA THR A 30 -6.04 14.62 4.84
C THR A 30 -5.09 13.49 5.22
N SER A 31 -4.37 13.71 6.32
CA SER A 31 -3.58 12.69 7.01
C SER A 31 -4.07 12.57 8.44
N GLY A 32 -4.10 11.37 9.00
CA GLY A 32 -4.58 11.18 10.36
C GLY A 32 -4.02 9.94 11.05
N LEU A 33 -4.45 9.78 12.31
CA LEU A 33 -4.24 8.59 13.12
C LEU A 33 -5.58 7.87 13.27
N SER A 34 -5.60 6.56 13.01
CA SER A 34 -6.77 5.72 13.28
C SER A 34 -6.94 5.53 14.80
N ALA A 35 -8.11 5.01 15.21
CA ALA A 35 -8.35 4.64 16.61
C ALA A 35 -7.32 3.61 17.13
N ASP A 36 -6.77 2.80 16.24
CA ASP A 36 -5.74 1.80 16.53
C ASP A 36 -4.31 2.38 16.50
N GLY A 37 -4.16 3.69 16.29
CA GLY A 37 -2.88 4.39 16.23
C GLY A 37 -2.16 4.28 14.88
N ASP A 38 -2.84 3.79 13.83
CA ASP A 38 -2.23 3.70 12.50
C ASP A 38 -2.25 5.05 11.79
N VAL A 39 -1.13 5.41 11.17
CA VAL A 39 -1.03 6.61 10.34
C VAL A 39 -1.65 6.32 8.97
N TYR A 40 -2.50 7.21 8.46
CA TYR A 40 -3.10 7.07 7.14
C TYR A 40 -3.10 8.37 6.32
N LEU A 41 -3.23 8.22 5.01
CA LEU A 41 -3.56 9.29 4.07
C LEU A 41 -4.93 9.01 3.44
N GLU A 42 -5.87 9.95 3.54
CA GLU A 42 -7.07 9.95 2.71
C GLU A 42 -6.74 10.64 1.40
N CYS A 43 -6.97 9.95 0.29
CA CYS A 43 -6.63 10.38 -1.05
C CYS A 43 -7.86 10.38 -1.94
N ARG A 44 -7.87 11.27 -2.94
CA ARG A 44 -8.90 11.36 -3.99
C ARG A 44 -8.28 11.08 -5.35
N LEU A 45 -8.87 10.16 -6.09
CA LEU A 45 -8.42 9.83 -7.45
C LEU A 45 -8.79 10.97 -8.42
N PRO A 46 -7.94 11.31 -9.40
CA PRO A 46 -8.24 12.35 -10.39
C PRO A 46 -9.41 11.96 -11.31
N GLN A 47 -9.55 10.66 -11.57
CA GLN A 47 -10.65 10.06 -12.29
C GLN A 47 -10.99 8.76 -11.57
N ALA A 48 -12.07 8.76 -10.79
CA ALA A 48 -12.60 7.53 -10.24
C ALA A 48 -13.08 6.65 -11.41
N GLY A 49 -12.54 5.43 -11.54
CA GLY A 49 -13.14 4.46 -12.44
C GLY A 49 -14.61 4.21 -12.07
N THR A 50 -15.45 3.72 -13.00
CA THR A 50 -16.84 3.33 -12.67
C THR A 50 -16.93 2.23 -11.61
N MET A 51 -15.82 1.53 -11.35
CA MET A 51 -15.65 0.51 -10.31
C MET A 51 -14.81 0.97 -9.11
N GLY A 52 -14.17 2.14 -9.20
CA GLY A 52 -13.27 2.67 -8.19
C GLY A 52 -14.01 3.57 -7.20
N ALA A 53 -13.56 3.60 -5.95
CA ALA A 53 -13.96 4.65 -5.04
C ALA A 53 -13.31 5.97 -5.48
N ASP A 54 -14.07 7.07 -5.43
CA ASP A 54 -13.54 8.42 -5.64
C ASP A 54 -12.44 8.77 -4.63
N ARG A 55 -12.51 8.15 -3.46
CA ARG A 55 -11.56 8.28 -2.37
C ARG A 55 -11.06 6.94 -1.87
N PHE A 56 -9.84 6.93 -1.37
CA PHE A 56 -9.25 5.76 -0.74
C PHE A 56 -8.35 6.16 0.42
N MET A 57 -8.10 5.21 1.32
CA MET A 57 -7.21 5.40 2.45
C MET A 57 -5.96 4.53 2.28
N LEU A 58 -4.79 5.16 2.34
CA LEU A 58 -3.51 4.46 2.42
C LEU A 58 -3.10 4.38 3.88
N ASN A 59 -2.99 3.16 4.41
CA ASN A 59 -2.41 2.92 5.73
C ASN A 59 -0.87 2.96 5.61
N LEU A 60 -0.28 4.03 6.13
CA LEU A 60 1.15 4.26 6.11
C LEU A 60 1.87 3.33 7.08
N SER A 61 1.28 3.01 8.24
CA SER A 61 1.83 2.01 9.20
C SER A 61 2.17 0.68 8.53
N ASN A 62 1.24 0.14 7.73
CA ASN A 62 1.49 -1.10 6.98
C ASN A 62 2.54 -0.92 5.87
N THR A 63 2.58 0.25 5.25
CA THR A 63 3.57 0.55 4.21
C THR A 63 4.98 0.63 4.79
N ILE A 64 5.13 1.18 6.01
CA ILE A 64 6.41 1.22 6.73
C ILE A 64 6.82 -0.19 7.16
N ARG A 65 5.89 -1.02 7.65
CA ARG A 65 6.15 -2.43 7.99
C ARG A 65 6.53 -3.29 6.78
N ASP A 66 6.22 -2.87 5.56
CA ASP A 66 6.69 -3.54 4.35
C ASP A 66 8.12 -3.13 3.97
N VAL A 67 8.56 -1.93 4.40
CA VAL A 67 9.94 -1.45 4.25
C VAL A 67 10.82 -2.04 5.36
N VAL A 68 10.40 -1.88 6.61
CA VAL A 68 10.99 -2.50 7.80
C VAL A 68 10.32 -3.84 8.00
N LEU A 69 10.94 -4.94 7.60
CA LEU A 69 10.38 -6.28 7.81
C LEU A 69 10.04 -6.48 9.31
N VAL A 70 8.76 -6.49 9.61
CA VAL A 70 8.22 -6.94 10.90
C VAL A 70 7.23 -8.03 10.56
N ASP A 71 7.74 -9.25 10.40
CA ASP A 71 6.87 -10.40 10.21
C ASP A 71 6.04 -10.58 11.49
N ARG A 72 4.71 -10.44 11.36
CA ARG A 72 3.77 -10.45 12.49
C ARG A 72 3.76 -11.81 13.21
N ASP A 73 4.25 -12.85 12.54
CA ASP A 73 4.24 -14.24 13.00
C ASP A 73 5.66 -14.77 13.34
N GLN A 74 6.71 -13.92 13.35
CA GLN A 74 8.05 -14.32 13.79
C GLN A 74 8.36 -13.81 15.22
N PRO A 75 8.94 -14.66 16.09
CA PRO A 75 9.29 -14.25 17.46
C PRO A 75 10.49 -13.29 17.53
N TRP A 76 11.13 -12.99 16.39
CA TRP A 76 12.29 -12.11 16.26
C TRP A 76 11.97 -11.01 15.24
N LEU A 77 12.41 -9.78 15.53
CA LEU A 77 12.35 -8.67 14.59
C LEU A 77 13.32 -8.95 13.41
N GLY A 78 12.80 -9.45 12.30
CA GLY A 78 13.58 -9.72 11.10
C GLY A 78 13.92 -8.43 10.36
N ILE A 79 14.96 -7.70 10.76
CA ILE A 79 15.37 -6.50 10.04
C ILE A 79 15.92 -6.91 8.66
N ASP A 80 15.36 -6.35 7.59
CA ASP A 80 15.96 -6.46 6.25
C ASP A 80 17.30 -5.71 6.25
N GLU A 81 18.43 -6.40 6.33
CA GLU A 81 19.74 -5.74 6.43
C GLU A 81 20.00 -4.74 5.29
N ARG A 82 19.32 -4.89 4.14
CA ARG A 82 19.39 -3.93 3.03
C ARG A 82 18.96 -2.53 3.45
N ILE A 83 18.01 -2.38 4.38
CA ILE A 83 17.56 -1.07 4.88
C ILE A 83 18.60 -0.36 5.75
N LEU A 84 19.64 -1.09 6.20
CA LEU A 84 20.74 -0.51 6.97
C LEU A 84 21.74 0.25 6.08
N SER A 85 21.74 -0.04 4.78
CA SER A 85 22.52 0.72 3.78
C SER A 85 21.64 1.75 3.09
N THR A 86 22.19 2.93 2.76
CA THR A 86 21.45 3.98 2.04
C THR A 86 20.90 3.49 0.71
N ASP A 87 21.71 2.79 -0.08
CA ASP A 87 21.30 2.28 -1.40
C ASP A 87 20.25 1.17 -1.30
N GLY A 88 20.41 0.25 -0.35
CA GLY A 88 19.43 -0.82 -0.13
C GLY A 88 18.11 -0.28 0.41
N ARG A 89 18.16 0.71 1.32
CA ARG A 89 16.98 1.44 1.81
C ARG A 89 16.24 2.13 0.67
N ALA A 90 16.94 2.91 -0.15
CA ALA A 90 16.33 3.61 -1.28
C ALA A 90 15.65 2.63 -2.25
N ARG A 91 16.30 1.52 -2.59
CA ARG A 91 15.70 0.47 -3.44
C ARG A 91 14.46 -0.16 -2.81
N LYS A 92 14.51 -0.46 -1.51
CA LYS A 92 13.38 -1.05 -0.79
C LYS A 92 12.19 -0.10 -0.73
N ILE A 93 12.43 1.19 -0.45
CA ILE A 93 11.41 2.24 -0.48
C ILE A 93 10.79 2.33 -1.88
N GLN A 94 11.61 2.38 -2.93
CA GLN A 94 11.13 2.39 -4.32
C GLN A 94 10.25 1.19 -4.65
N GLN A 95 10.63 -0.02 -4.21
CA GLN A 95 9.83 -1.24 -4.42
C GLN A 95 8.47 -1.16 -3.72
N VAL A 96 8.44 -0.72 -2.46
CA VAL A 96 7.19 -0.60 -1.71
C VAL A 96 6.30 0.49 -2.32
N VAL A 97 6.86 1.66 -2.65
CA VAL A 97 6.11 2.73 -3.32
C VAL A 97 5.57 2.27 -4.67
N ALA A 98 6.38 1.61 -5.50
CA ALA A 98 5.95 1.08 -6.79
C ALA A 98 4.80 0.07 -6.63
N HIS A 99 4.86 -0.79 -5.62
CA HIS A 99 3.79 -1.73 -5.30
C HIS A 99 2.48 -1.01 -4.91
N ARG A 100 2.55 -0.01 -4.02
CA ARG A 100 1.37 0.80 -3.65
C ARG A 100 0.79 1.54 -4.84
N MET A 101 1.64 2.13 -5.67
CA MET A 101 1.21 2.81 -6.89
C MET A 101 0.57 1.87 -7.89
N ALA A 102 1.02 0.62 -8.01
CA ALA A 102 0.37 -0.36 -8.87
C ALA A 102 -1.07 -0.68 -8.42
N VAL A 103 -1.35 -0.69 -7.11
CA VAL A 103 -2.73 -0.79 -6.58
C VAL A 103 -3.54 0.45 -6.95
N VAL A 104 -2.99 1.65 -6.72
CA VAL A 104 -3.65 2.93 -7.04
C VAL A 104 -3.97 3.02 -8.53
N GLU A 105 -3.02 2.69 -9.39
CA GLU A 105 -3.18 2.66 -10.84
C GLU A 105 -4.23 1.62 -11.27
N ALA A 106 -4.34 0.49 -10.58
CA ALA A 106 -5.43 -0.44 -10.81
C ALA A 106 -6.78 0.23 -10.49
N MET A 107 -6.91 0.89 -9.34
CA MET A 107 -8.15 1.58 -8.93
C MET A 107 -8.57 2.73 -9.87
N MET A 108 -7.63 3.33 -10.59
CA MET A 108 -7.91 4.37 -11.59
C MET A 108 -8.52 3.82 -12.89
N GLN A 109 -8.55 2.49 -13.08
CA GLN A 109 -9.10 1.91 -14.31
C GLN A 109 -10.63 2.00 -14.32
N THR A 110 -11.18 2.51 -15.43
CA THR A 110 -12.62 2.60 -15.67
C THR A 110 -13.21 1.28 -16.16
N ASP A 111 -12.43 0.45 -16.85
CA ASP A 111 -12.86 -0.86 -17.33
C ASP A 111 -12.66 -1.94 -16.25
N GLU A 112 -13.73 -2.68 -15.93
CA GLU A 112 -13.70 -3.72 -14.89
C GLU A 112 -12.68 -4.82 -15.21
N ARG A 113 -12.56 -5.22 -16.48
CA ARG A 113 -11.66 -6.29 -16.88
C ARG A 113 -10.21 -5.86 -16.70
N GLU A 114 -9.88 -4.61 -17.06
CA GLU A 114 -8.56 -4.02 -16.87
C GLU A 114 -8.24 -3.81 -15.39
N PHE A 115 -9.18 -3.31 -14.59
CA PHE A 115 -9.07 -3.22 -13.13
C PHE A 115 -8.69 -4.58 -12.52
N ARG A 116 -9.45 -5.64 -12.85
CA ARG A 116 -9.20 -6.99 -12.36
C ARG A 116 -7.87 -7.56 -12.86
N ARG A 117 -7.51 -7.30 -14.12
CA ARG A 117 -6.23 -7.74 -14.71
C ARG A 117 -5.05 -7.11 -13.97
N ARG A 118 -5.09 -5.81 -13.71
CA ARG A 118 -4.05 -5.10 -12.97
C ARG A 118 -3.96 -5.55 -11.53
N LEU A 119 -5.10 -5.70 -10.83
CA LEU A 119 -5.10 -6.22 -9.46
C LEU A 119 -4.52 -7.64 -9.37
N LYS A 120 -4.81 -8.50 -10.34
CA LYS A 120 -4.19 -9.82 -10.43
C LYS A 120 -2.67 -9.73 -10.58
N ALA A 121 -2.18 -8.86 -11.46
CA ALA A 121 -0.74 -8.64 -11.63
C ALA A 121 -0.09 -8.12 -10.34
N VAL A 122 -0.77 -7.25 -9.59
CA VAL A 122 -0.30 -6.82 -8.25
C VAL A 122 -0.24 -8.02 -7.30
N GLY A 123 -1.32 -8.80 -7.21
CA GLY A 123 -1.41 -9.98 -6.34
C GLY A 123 -0.27 -10.99 -6.58
N GLN A 124 0.08 -11.23 -7.84
CA GLN A 124 1.18 -12.11 -8.25
C GLN A 124 2.57 -11.62 -7.78
N ASN A 125 2.71 -10.33 -7.50
CA ASN A 125 3.95 -9.72 -7.00
C ASN A 125 3.82 -9.28 -5.53
N SER A 126 2.86 -9.85 -4.79
CA SER A 126 2.58 -9.50 -3.40
C SER A 126 2.86 -10.68 -2.47
N GLY A 127 3.48 -10.41 -1.31
CA GLY A 127 3.51 -11.39 -0.20
C GLY A 127 2.09 -11.68 0.31
N ARG A 128 1.24 -10.65 0.41
CA ARG A 128 -0.19 -10.79 0.69
C ARG A 128 -0.96 -9.64 0.06
N LEU A 129 -2.06 -9.95 -0.64
CA LEU A 129 -3.03 -8.96 -1.11
C LEU A 129 -4.43 -9.47 -0.80
N ARG A 130 -5.23 -8.68 -0.09
CA ARG A 130 -6.65 -8.95 0.17
C ARG A 130 -7.47 -7.75 -0.27
N VAL A 131 -8.40 -7.97 -1.18
CA VAL A 131 -9.30 -6.95 -1.68
C VAL A 131 -10.71 -7.31 -1.24
N TRP A 132 -11.35 -6.39 -0.52
CA TRP A 132 -12.70 -6.55 -0.03
C TRP A 132 -13.65 -5.67 -0.84
N LYS A 133 -14.78 -6.23 -1.23
CA LYS A 133 -15.89 -5.47 -1.79
C LYS A 133 -16.80 -5.03 -0.66
N MET A 134 -16.98 -3.72 -0.53
CA MET A 134 -17.86 -3.10 0.45
C MET A 134 -19.14 -2.64 -0.24
N GLU A 135 -20.30 -3.09 0.24
CA GLU A 135 -21.61 -2.61 -0.22
C GLU A 135 -22.35 -1.98 0.98
N LYS A 136 -22.96 -0.81 0.79
CA LYS A 136 -23.64 -0.09 1.89
C LYS A 136 -24.71 -0.99 2.53
N GLY A 137 -24.62 -1.17 3.84
CA GLY A 137 -25.56 -1.97 4.62
C GLY A 137 -25.38 -3.49 4.50
N LYS A 138 -24.28 -3.96 3.88
CA LYS A 138 -23.92 -5.38 3.82
C LYS A 138 -22.56 -5.62 4.45
N GLU A 139 -22.35 -6.85 4.89
CA GLU A 139 -21.03 -7.29 5.35
C GLU A 139 -20.00 -7.23 4.20
N PRO A 140 -18.75 -6.86 4.50
CA PRO A 140 -17.65 -6.92 3.56
C PRO A 140 -17.52 -8.32 2.95
N LYS A 141 -17.38 -8.41 1.62
CA LYS A 141 -17.12 -9.69 0.94
C LYS A 141 -15.71 -9.70 0.38
N LEU A 142 -14.94 -10.74 0.69
CA LEU A 142 -13.61 -10.92 0.11
C LEU A 142 -13.77 -11.15 -1.40
N ALA A 143 -13.17 -10.27 -2.21
CA ALA A 143 -13.27 -10.30 -3.66
C ALA A 143 -12.01 -10.87 -4.32
N PHE A 144 -10.83 -10.58 -3.76
CA PHE A 144 -9.55 -11.14 -4.20
C PHE A 144 -8.68 -11.45 -3.00
N TRP A 145 -8.00 -12.59 -3.05
CA TRP A 145 -6.99 -12.97 -2.07
C TRP A 145 -5.80 -13.61 -2.78
N TYR A 146 -4.61 -13.06 -2.53
CA TYR A 146 -3.33 -13.63 -2.91
C TYR A 146 -2.44 -13.76 -1.69
N GLU A 147 -1.69 -14.85 -1.62
CA GLU A 147 -0.58 -15.07 -0.68
C GLU A 147 0.62 -15.62 -1.44
N ASN A 148 1.79 -15.02 -1.23
CA ASN A 148 3.05 -15.37 -1.87
C ASN A 148 2.94 -15.48 -3.41
N GLY A 149 2.21 -14.55 -4.03
CA GLY A 149 2.00 -14.52 -5.47
C GLY A 149 0.91 -15.47 -6.00
N GLU A 150 0.35 -16.33 -5.16
CA GLU A 150 -0.65 -17.34 -5.56
C GLU A 150 -2.06 -16.94 -5.11
N PRO A 151 -3.11 -17.17 -5.92
CA PRO A 151 -4.48 -16.92 -5.51
C PRO A 151 -4.90 -17.91 -4.42
N VAL A 152 -5.52 -17.40 -3.35
CA VAL A 152 -6.11 -18.23 -2.29
C VAL A 152 -7.60 -18.35 -2.56
N GLN A 153 -8.09 -19.59 -2.65
CA GLN A 153 -9.50 -19.91 -2.91
C GLN A 153 -10.37 -19.72 -1.68
#